data_AF-D2Q602-F1
#
_entry.id   AF-D2Q602-F1
#
_cell.length_a   1.000
_cell.length_b   1.000
_cell.length_c   1.000
_cell.angle_alpha   90.00
_cell.angle_beta   90.00
_cell.angle_gamma   90.00
#
_symmetry.space_group_name_H-M   'P 1'
#
loop_
_entity.id
_entity.type
_entity.pdbx_description
1 polymer ?
#
loop_
_entity_poly.entity_id
_entity_poly.type
_entity_poly.pdbx_seq_one_letter_code
_entity_poly.pdbx_strand_id
1 'polypeptide(L)'
;MDDQLPTDGTQPNSARTPSHAQTQPQTSSTADRQPQQPAQPQANQQPMPPYQQTPPQYQQTAPQYQQPMPGRPGVPGQPGTPLMQGQPYGQPMPQSAAKKPATGLIVGIVTAVIAVIVVLAVVVTMIMSKRITAADYTAGENQVLTMQKHYASVNEKLRDAYLSAYGSSSFQDTDKKRLKDRLKTLQNDNAKFESLKVMNDETVNKEYQAYKKKTATYIKFVDEMIESGESLSKAAKACNSSPSVSSYDNSFYTKYGEYVSACKAALDDVSKSPNKDIAQYGKDLGDYVDKLGDIISSMQAIGDISSLQYGTTQYQQFRDLLDEFNNLEAPYSSVSTLSQALQDSAEEADLSDSLRSLYDALTDGADHAH
;
A
#
# COMPACT_ATOMS: atom_id res chain seq x y z
N MET A 1 24.80 70.45 -31.62
CA MET A 1 24.74 71.05 -32.95
C MET A 1 23.48 70.52 -33.61
N ASP A 2 22.37 71.20 -33.86
CA ASP A 2 21.78 72.53 -33.61
C ASP A 2 20.28 72.28 -33.93
N ASP A 3 19.36 72.44 -32.98
CA ASP A 3 18.42 73.58 -32.85
C ASP A 3 17.47 73.81 -34.05
N GLN A 4 16.17 73.54 -33.88
CA GLN A 4 15.08 74.54 -33.94
C GLN A 4 13.66 73.94 -34.00
N LEU A 5 12.80 74.47 -33.12
CA LEU A 5 11.33 74.45 -33.17
C LEU A 5 10.79 75.38 -34.27
N PRO A 6 9.46 75.32 -34.53
CA PRO A 6 8.64 76.48 -34.16
C PRO A 6 7.30 76.16 -33.45
N THR A 7 6.97 77.07 -32.53
CA THR A 7 5.70 77.51 -31.91
C THR A 7 4.66 78.01 -32.93
N ASP A 8 3.37 78.30 -32.72
CA ASP A 8 2.32 78.26 -31.67
C ASP A 8 1.00 78.62 -32.42
N GLY A 9 -0.18 78.34 -31.86
CA GLY A 9 -1.44 78.78 -32.47
C GLY A 9 -2.75 78.39 -31.78
N THR A 10 -3.06 79.04 -30.65
CA THR A 10 -4.40 79.52 -30.24
C THR A 10 -5.52 78.55 -29.77
N GLN A 11 -5.83 78.60 -28.47
CA GLN A 11 -7.11 78.29 -27.77
C GLN A 11 -8.11 79.49 -27.89
N PRO A 12 -9.41 79.52 -27.41
CA PRO A 12 -9.94 78.89 -26.18
C PRO A 12 -11.47 78.52 -26.07
N ASN A 13 -11.82 77.93 -24.91
CA ASN A 13 -13.09 77.97 -24.12
C ASN A 13 -14.40 77.36 -24.67
N SER A 14 -15.14 76.53 -23.91
CA SER A 14 -15.86 76.94 -22.69
C SER A 14 -16.34 75.79 -21.79
N ALA A 15 -16.47 76.08 -20.50
CA ALA A 15 -16.86 75.23 -19.37
C ALA A 15 -18.37 74.94 -19.24
N ARG A 16 -18.73 73.83 -18.55
CA ARG A 16 -19.79 73.76 -17.50
C ARG A 16 -19.97 72.35 -16.90
N THR A 17 -19.78 72.23 -15.58
CA THR A 17 -20.57 71.39 -14.65
C THR A 17 -21.59 72.33 -13.93
N PRO A 18 -22.61 71.90 -13.12
CA PRO A 18 -22.79 70.63 -12.40
C PRO A 18 -24.25 70.06 -12.27
N SER A 19 -24.37 68.89 -11.61
CA SER A 19 -25.27 68.62 -10.45
C SER A 19 -26.42 67.57 -10.53
N HIS A 20 -26.52 66.80 -9.43
CA HIS A 20 -27.65 66.01 -8.85
C HIS A 20 -28.10 64.72 -9.57
N ALA A 21 -28.52 63.61 -8.94
CA ALA A 21 -28.60 63.15 -7.54
C ALA A 21 -29.01 61.64 -7.53
N GLN A 22 -28.66 60.96 -6.42
CA GLN A 22 -29.44 59.93 -5.71
C GLN A 22 -29.76 58.51 -6.27
N THR A 23 -29.46 57.56 -5.37
CA THR A 23 -30.18 56.32 -4.98
C THR A 23 -30.09 55.04 -5.84
N GLN A 24 -29.45 54.04 -5.21
CA GLN A 24 -29.57 52.58 -5.40
C GLN A 24 -31.05 52.11 -5.27
N PRO A 25 -31.46 50.95 -5.86
CA PRO A 25 -31.13 49.65 -5.24
C PRO A 25 -30.98 48.41 -6.18
N GLN A 26 -30.14 47.49 -5.72
CA GLN A 26 -30.24 46.02 -5.70
C GLN A 26 -30.58 45.15 -6.95
N THR A 27 -29.75 44.09 -7.03
CA THR A 27 -29.97 42.71 -7.53
C THR A 27 -30.09 42.48 -9.04
N SER A 28 -29.09 41.80 -9.60
CA SER A 28 -29.30 40.52 -10.28
C SER A 28 -27.97 39.79 -10.56
N SER A 29 -28.03 38.49 -10.32
CA SER A 29 -27.02 37.44 -10.47
C SER A 29 -26.40 37.36 -11.88
N THR A 30 -25.11 37.07 -11.98
CA THR A 30 -24.56 36.28 -13.10
C THR A 30 -23.28 35.59 -12.65
N ALA A 31 -23.36 34.26 -12.66
CA ALA A 31 -22.23 33.35 -12.63
C ALA A 31 -21.44 33.42 -13.96
N ASP A 32 -20.27 32.80 -13.92
CA ASP A 32 -19.42 32.37 -15.05
C ASP A 32 -18.55 33.43 -15.75
N ARG A 33 -17.29 33.53 -15.29
CA ARG A 33 -16.10 33.56 -16.17
C ARG A 33 -14.86 32.99 -15.46
N GLN A 34 -14.44 31.81 -15.90
CA GLN A 34 -13.13 31.21 -15.63
C GLN A 34 -12.15 31.62 -16.77
N PRO A 35 -10.88 31.97 -16.50
CA PRO A 35 -9.91 32.28 -17.56
C PRO A 35 -9.39 31.01 -18.27
N GLN A 36 -9.29 31.07 -19.60
CA GLN A 36 -8.72 30.03 -20.46
C GLN A 36 -7.18 29.95 -20.34
N GLN A 37 -6.65 28.74 -20.31
CA GLN A 37 -5.22 28.40 -20.33
C GLN A 37 -4.82 27.96 -21.75
N PRO A 38 -3.60 28.28 -22.26
CA PRO A 38 -3.20 27.94 -23.63
C PRO A 38 -2.86 26.46 -23.81
N ALA A 39 -3.27 25.88 -24.95
CA ALA A 39 -3.11 24.47 -25.29
C ALA A 39 -1.67 24.08 -25.69
N GLN A 40 -1.20 22.92 -25.21
CA GLN A 40 -0.02 22.20 -25.72
C GLN A 40 -0.45 20.99 -26.59
N PRO A 41 0.39 20.52 -27.54
CA PRO A 41 0.00 19.51 -28.53
C PRO A 41 -0.07 18.09 -27.94
N GLN A 42 -1.18 17.39 -28.20
CA GLN A 42 -1.44 15.99 -27.82
C GLN A 42 -0.56 15.01 -28.61
N ALA A 43 0.25 14.22 -27.89
CA ALA A 43 0.80 12.97 -28.38
C ALA A 43 -0.24 11.84 -28.19
N ASN A 44 -0.40 11.01 -29.22
CA ASN A 44 -1.29 9.85 -29.30
C ASN A 44 -1.24 8.96 -28.05
N GLN A 45 -2.36 8.83 -27.34
CA GLN A 45 -2.64 7.68 -26.49
C GLN A 45 -3.91 7.00 -26.98
N GLN A 46 -3.78 5.76 -27.47
CA GLN A 46 -4.93 4.90 -27.76
C GLN A 46 -5.61 4.50 -26.46
N PRO A 47 -6.95 4.58 -26.36
CA PRO A 47 -7.68 4.10 -25.19
C PRO A 47 -7.71 2.56 -25.14
N MET A 48 -7.32 1.98 -24.01
CA MET A 48 -7.55 0.57 -23.68
C MET A 48 -9.06 0.27 -23.60
N PRO A 49 -9.55 -0.88 -24.11
CA PRO A 49 -10.97 -1.20 -24.09
C PRO A 49 -11.47 -1.56 -22.67
N PRO A 50 -12.70 -1.19 -22.31
CA PRO A 50 -13.27 -1.50 -21.00
C PRO A 50 -13.60 -2.99 -20.87
N TYR A 51 -13.11 -3.62 -19.80
CA TYR A 51 -13.50 -4.98 -19.40
C TYR A 51 -15.00 -5.03 -19.10
N GLN A 52 -15.77 -5.66 -19.98
CA GLN A 52 -17.16 -6.05 -19.72
C GLN A 52 -17.16 -7.29 -18.80
N GLN A 53 -17.75 -7.15 -17.61
CA GLN A 53 -18.12 -8.28 -16.77
C GLN A 53 -19.46 -8.84 -17.25
N THR A 54 -19.43 -10.05 -17.83
CA THR A 54 -20.62 -10.91 -17.98
C THR A 54 -20.33 -12.24 -17.29
N PRO A 55 -21.14 -12.67 -16.30
CA PRO A 55 -20.97 -13.97 -15.67
C PRO A 55 -21.50 -15.09 -16.60
N PRO A 56 -20.77 -16.22 -16.77
CA PRO A 56 -21.35 -17.38 -17.42
C PRO A 56 -22.35 -18.08 -16.49
N GLN A 57 -23.58 -18.26 -17.00
CA GLN A 57 -24.58 -19.16 -16.44
C GLN A 57 -24.09 -20.61 -16.54
N TYR A 58 -24.02 -21.30 -15.40
CA TYR A 58 -23.94 -22.75 -15.37
C TYR A 58 -25.35 -23.34 -15.35
N GLN A 59 -25.70 -24.09 -16.39
CA GLN A 59 -26.89 -24.92 -16.44
C GLN A 59 -26.79 -26.07 -15.44
N GLN A 60 -27.83 -26.20 -14.62
CA GLN A 60 -28.07 -27.30 -13.70
C GLN A 60 -28.35 -28.60 -14.47
N THR A 61 -27.68 -29.67 -14.08
CA THR A 61 -28.23 -31.04 -14.16
C THR A 61 -27.92 -31.77 -12.87
N ALA A 62 -28.95 -31.97 -12.05
CA ALA A 62 -28.92 -32.79 -10.84
C ALA A 62 -29.35 -34.23 -11.16
N PRO A 63 -28.73 -35.25 -10.54
CA PRO A 63 -29.40 -36.54 -10.36
C PRO A 63 -30.15 -36.60 -9.02
N GLN A 64 -31.43 -36.94 -9.14
CA GLN A 64 -32.39 -37.22 -8.06
C GLN A 64 -31.94 -38.37 -7.15
N TYR A 65 -32.16 -38.20 -5.84
CA TYR A 65 -32.30 -39.30 -4.88
C TYR A 65 -33.77 -39.76 -4.83
N GLN A 66 -34.03 -41.07 -4.92
CA GLN A 66 -35.22 -41.70 -4.35
C GLN A 66 -34.88 -43.05 -3.69
N GLN A 67 -35.62 -43.30 -2.61
CA GLN A 67 -35.43 -44.28 -1.53
C GLN A 67 -36.33 -45.56 -1.72
N PRO A 68 -36.38 -46.54 -0.77
CA PRO A 68 -36.48 -48.01 -1.03
C PRO A 68 -37.83 -48.70 -0.72
N MET A 69 -37.81 -50.06 -0.79
CA MET A 69 -38.72 -51.15 -0.26
C MET A 69 -39.80 -51.76 -1.22
N PRO A 70 -40.47 -52.92 -0.94
CA PRO A 70 -40.14 -54.20 -0.20
C PRO A 70 -40.75 -55.55 -0.79
N GLY A 71 -40.30 -56.74 -0.30
CA GLY A 71 -41.09 -58.01 -0.11
C GLY A 71 -41.07 -59.13 -1.20
N ARG A 72 -40.49 -60.35 -0.98
CA ARG A 72 -41.01 -61.66 -0.43
C ARG A 72 -41.66 -62.62 -1.48
N PRO A 73 -41.92 -63.94 -1.23
CA PRO A 73 -41.20 -65.05 -0.54
C PRO A 73 -41.20 -66.40 -1.34
N GLY A 74 -40.47 -67.45 -0.90
CA GLY A 74 -40.76 -68.86 -1.30
C GLY A 74 -39.62 -69.89 -1.22
N VAL A 75 -39.73 -70.84 -0.28
CA VAL A 75 -38.92 -72.05 0.04
C VAL A 75 -39.45 -73.31 -0.72
N PRO A 76 -38.98 -74.60 -0.55
CA PRO A 76 -37.95 -75.20 0.32
C PRO A 76 -37.02 -76.29 -0.30
N GLY A 77 -35.99 -76.70 0.45
CA GLY A 77 -35.30 -78.00 0.31
C GLY A 77 -34.11 -78.18 1.27
N GLN A 78 -34.23 -79.09 2.24
CA GLN A 78 -33.24 -79.54 3.26
C GLN A 78 -32.88 -81.03 2.98
N PRO A 79 -32.10 -81.80 3.80
CA PRO A 79 -31.20 -81.49 4.92
C PRO A 79 -29.85 -82.29 4.92
N GLY A 80 -28.96 -82.00 5.88
CA GLY A 80 -27.96 -82.98 6.34
C GLY A 80 -26.77 -82.45 7.16
N THR A 81 -26.86 -82.55 8.49
CA THR A 81 -25.75 -82.65 9.47
C THR A 81 -26.26 -83.51 10.65
N PRO A 82 -25.43 -84.18 11.48
CA PRO A 82 -24.90 -83.51 12.68
C PRO A 82 -23.52 -84.00 13.22
N LEU A 83 -23.10 -83.29 14.27
CA LEU A 83 -21.90 -83.31 15.12
C LEU A 83 -21.72 -84.56 16.02
N MET A 84 -20.50 -84.78 16.56
CA MET A 84 -20.16 -85.14 17.98
C MET A 84 -18.62 -85.25 18.12
N GLN A 85 -17.87 -84.77 19.13
CA GLN A 85 -17.90 -84.76 20.62
C GLN A 85 -17.07 -85.91 21.25
N GLY A 86 -16.11 -85.58 22.16
CA GLY A 86 -15.59 -86.51 23.18
C GLY A 86 -14.08 -86.49 23.50
N GLN A 87 -13.71 -86.01 24.70
CA GLN A 87 -12.48 -86.35 25.45
C GLN A 87 -12.67 -87.71 26.17
N PRO A 88 -11.61 -88.45 26.61
CA PRO A 88 -11.17 -88.33 28.02
C PRO A 88 -9.69 -88.64 28.35
N TYR A 89 -9.38 -88.38 29.63
CA TYR A 89 -8.17 -88.51 30.45
C TYR A 89 -7.43 -89.88 30.49
N GLY A 90 -6.14 -89.84 30.88
CA GLY A 90 -5.43 -90.97 31.51
C GLY A 90 -3.94 -90.71 31.79
N GLN A 91 -3.56 -90.58 33.07
CA GLN A 91 -2.18 -90.58 33.60
C GLN A 91 -1.70 -92.03 33.87
N PRO A 92 -0.37 -92.29 33.98
CA PRO A 92 0.23 -92.40 35.32
C PRO A 92 1.67 -91.82 35.47
N MET A 93 1.96 -91.36 36.69
CA MET A 93 3.29 -91.04 37.27
C MET A 93 3.96 -92.33 37.85
N PRO A 94 5.31 -92.43 38.03
CA PRO A 94 5.98 -91.73 39.14
C PRO A 94 7.48 -91.34 39.03
N GLN A 95 7.77 -90.29 39.82
CA GLN A 95 8.91 -90.03 40.73
C GLN A 95 10.24 -89.37 40.27
N SER A 96 10.36 -88.13 40.78
CA SER A 96 11.45 -87.58 41.61
C SER A 96 12.72 -87.05 40.95
N ALA A 97 12.84 -85.71 40.90
CA ALA A 97 13.82 -84.96 41.71
C ALA A 97 13.54 -83.45 41.64
N ALA A 98 13.46 -82.80 42.80
CA ALA A 98 13.31 -81.36 42.92
C ALA A 98 14.60 -80.61 42.56
N LYS A 99 14.48 -79.42 41.94
CA LYS A 99 15.17 -78.16 42.34
C LYS A 99 14.79 -76.95 41.45
N LYS A 100 14.19 -75.95 42.10
CA LYS A 100 14.17 -74.46 41.90
C LYS A 100 13.69 -73.85 40.56
N PRO A 101 12.98 -72.70 40.59
CA PRO A 101 12.43 -72.06 39.39
C PRO A 101 13.46 -71.14 38.73
N ALA A 102 13.60 -71.24 37.40
CA ALA A 102 14.18 -70.19 36.58
C ALA A 102 13.02 -69.46 35.89
N THR A 103 12.58 -68.36 36.50
CA THR A 103 11.81 -67.33 35.81
C THR A 103 12.73 -66.70 34.78
N GLY A 104 12.41 -66.82 33.50
CA GLY A 104 13.18 -66.13 32.47
C GLY A 104 12.79 -66.53 31.06
N LEU A 105 12.31 -65.53 30.33
CA LEU A 105 12.38 -65.45 28.86
C LEU A 105 11.27 -66.14 28.04
N ILE A 106 10.03 -65.67 28.20
CA ILE A 106 9.05 -65.62 27.08
C ILE A 106 8.39 -64.22 27.06
N VAL A 107 9.20 -63.16 26.95
CA VAL A 107 8.74 -61.81 26.59
C VAL A 107 9.88 -61.15 25.80
N GLY A 108 9.95 -61.39 24.50
CA GLY A 108 11.04 -60.82 23.68
C GLY A 108 10.75 -60.77 22.18
N ILE A 109 9.81 -61.59 21.68
CA ILE A 109 9.51 -61.64 20.24
C ILE A 109 8.25 -60.82 19.91
N VAL A 110 7.23 -60.81 20.79
CA VAL A 110 5.97 -60.06 20.53
C VAL A 110 6.16 -58.54 20.65
N THR A 111 7.03 -58.07 21.54
CA THR A 111 7.32 -56.63 21.70
C THR A 111 8.17 -56.06 20.56
N ALA A 112 9.09 -56.84 19.99
CA ALA A 112 9.92 -56.42 18.85
C ALA A 112 9.09 -56.27 17.55
N VAL A 113 8.17 -57.21 17.29
CA VAL A 113 7.29 -57.15 16.11
C VAL A 113 6.31 -55.98 16.20
N ILE A 114 5.72 -55.72 17.37
CA ILE A 114 4.84 -54.56 17.58
C ILE A 114 5.61 -53.25 17.41
N ALA A 115 6.84 -53.14 17.92
CA ALA A 115 7.66 -51.93 17.75
C ALA A 115 8.00 -51.67 16.26
N VAL A 116 8.33 -52.72 15.49
CA VAL A 116 8.59 -52.59 14.04
C VAL A 116 7.33 -52.19 13.27
N ILE A 117 6.15 -52.72 13.62
CA ILE A 117 4.87 -52.33 13.00
C ILE A 117 4.54 -50.87 13.32
N VAL A 118 4.77 -50.41 14.57
CA VAL A 118 4.56 -49.01 14.94
C VAL A 118 5.52 -48.09 14.20
N VAL A 119 6.80 -48.45 14.09
CA VAL A 119 7.78 -47.66 13.31
C VAL A 119 7.42 -47.64 11.83
N LEU A 120 7.04 -48.77 11.23
CA LEU A 120 6.57 -48.82 9.84
C LEU A 120 5.29 -48.02 9.64
N ALA A 121 4.34 -48.08 10.58
CA ALA A 121 3.13 -47.26 10.53
C ALA A 121 3.45 -45.77 10.63
N VAL A 122 4.40 -45.37 11.48
CA VAL A 122 4.90 -43.98 11.61
C VAL A 122 5.63 -43.54 10.33
N VAL A 123 6.46 -44.40 9.73
CA VAL A 123 7.16 -44.10 8.48
C VAL A 123 6.18 -44.01 7.31
N VAL A 124 5.22 -44.93 7.20
CA VAL A 124 4.17 -44.90 6.17
C VAL A 124 3.26 -43.70 6.37
N THR A 125 2.87 -43.36 7.60
CA THR A 125 2.11 -42.12 7.86
C THR A 125 2.95 -40.87 7.58
N MET A 126 4.26 -40.85 7.85
CA MET A 126 5.13 -39.75 7.42
C MET A 126 5.24 -39.64 5.90
N ILE A 127 5.38 -40.75 5.17
CA ILE A 127 5.45 -40.77 3.70
C ILE A 127 4.11 -40.36 3.08
N MET A 128 2.99 -40.86 3.60
CA MET A 128 1.63 -40.49 3.16
C MET A 128 1.30 -39.04 3.51
N SER A 129 1.76 -38.53 4.66
CA SER A 129 1.58 -37.13 5.07
C SER A 129 2.39 -36.16 4.21
N LYS A 130 3.45 -36.62 3.53
CA LYS A 130 4.23 -35.82 2.57
C LYS A 130 3.64 -35.81 1.16
N ARG A 131 2.68 -36.67 0.83
CA ARG A 131 2.03 -36.64 -0.49
C ARG A 131 1.09 -35.45 -0.57
N ILE A 132 1.44 -34.48 -1.41
CA ILE A 132 0.61 -33.31 -1.71
C ILE A 132 -0.54 -33.77 -2.59
N THR A 133 -1.74 -33.29 -2.28
CA THR A 133 -2.98 -33.66 -2.97
C THR A 133 -3.52 -32.46 -3.75
N ALA A 134 -4.41 -32.70 -4.72
CA ALA A 134 -5.12 -31.63 -5.42
C ALA A 134 -5.81 -30.65 -4.45
N ALA A 135 -6.34 -31.15 -3.33
CA ALA A 135 -6.95 -30.30 -2.30
C ALA A 135 -5.94 -29.36 -1.60
N ASP A 136 -4.68 -29.79 -1.43
CA ASP A 136 -3.62 -28.96 -0.88
C ASP A 136 -3.27 -27.80 -1.84
N TYR A 137 -3.24 -28.05 -3.15
CA TYR A 137 -3.06 -27.02 -4.17
C TYR A 137 -4.22 -26.03 -4.19
N THR A 138 -5.47 -26.50 -4.21
CA THR A 138 -6.65 -25.62 -4.12
C THR A 138 -6.67 -24.78 -2.85
N ALA A 139 -6.21 -25.31 -1.71
CA ALA A 139 -6.06 -24.52 -0.48
C ALA A 139 -5.00 -23.41 -0.66
N GLY A 140 -3.89 -23.71 -1.32
CA GLY A 140 -2.88 -22.73 -1.72
C GLY A 140 -3.43 -21.64 -2.62
N GLU A 141 -4.14 -22.00 -3.69
CA GLU A 141 -4.74 -21.06 -4.64
C GLU A 141 -5.69 -20.08 -3.95
N ASN A 142 -6.60 -20.61 -3.12
CA ASN A 142 -7.53 -19.79 -2.34
C ASN A 142 -6.81 -18.81 -1.40
N GLN A 143 -5.69 -19.23 -0.81
CA GLN A 143 -4.89 -18.38 0.05
C GLN A 143 -4.16 -17.28 -0.77
N VAL A 144 -3.61 -17.60 -1.94
CA VAL A 144 -3.02 -16.59 -2.84
C VAL A 144 -4.05 -15.57 -3.32
N LEU A 145 -5.26 -16.01 -3.69
CA LEU A 145 -6.36 -15.10 -4.04
C LEU A 145 -6.74 -14.17 -2.87
N THR A 146 -6.65 -14.67 -1.62
CA THR A 146 -6.86 -13.85 -0.42
C THR A 146 -5.73 -12.82 -0.26
N MET A 147 -4.47 -13.24 -0.44
CA MET A 147 -3.31 -12.34 -0.41
C MET A 147 -3.39 -11.25 -1.48
N GLN A 148 -3.79 -11.59 -2.72
CA GLN A 148 -4.02 -10.63 -3.80
C GLN A 148 -5.08 -9.59 -3.44
N LYS A 149 -6.21 -10.02 -2.86
CA LYS A 149 -7.27 -9.11 -2.40
C LYS A 149 -6.77 -8.14 -1.35
N HIS A 150 -6.03 -8.63 -0.35
CA HIS A 150 -5.53 -7.76 0.72
C HIS A 150 -4.37 -6.86 0.26
N TYR A 151 -3.51 -7.34 -0.65
CA TYR A 151 -2.53 -6.51 -1.36
C TYR A 151 -3.20 -5.33 -2.09
N ALA A 152 -4.20 -5.61 -2.93
CA ALA A 152 -4.97 -4.59 -3.63
C ALA A 152 -5.64 -3.60 -2.67
N SER A 153 -6.16 -4.10 -1.55
CA SER A 153 -6.83 -3.27 -0.55
C SER A 153 -5.88 -2.36 0.23
N VAL A 154 -4.62 -2.76 0.45
CA VAL A 154 -3.58 -1.87 0.99
C VAL A 154 -3.30 -0.75 -0.01
N ASN A 155 -3.05 -1.08 -1.27
CA ASN A 155 -2.74 -0.10 -2.33
C ASN A 155 -3.87 0.91 -2.55
N GLU A 156 -5.12 0.44 -2.62
CA GLU A 156 -6.30 1.30 -2.77
C GLU A 156 -6.36 2.31 -1.61
N LYS A 157 -6.21 1.84 -0.37
CA LYS A 157 -6.34 2.72 0.80
C LYS A 157 -5.15 3.63 0.98
N LEU A 158 -3.96 3.22 0.58
CA LEU A 158 -2.78 4.08 0.59
C LEU A 158 -3.01 5.25 -0.38
N ARG A 159 -3.45 4.95 -1.60
CA ARG A 159 -3.80 5.96 -2.60
C ARG A 159 -4.91 6.88 -2.10
N ASP A 160 -6.00 6.34 -1.55
CA ASP A 160 -7.11 7.14 -1.04
C ASP A 160 -6.66 8.10 0.08
N ALA A 161 -5.83 7.62 1.01
CA ALA A 161 -5.30 8.43 2.10
C ALA A 161 -4.48 9.61 1.56
N TYR A 162 -3.56 9.36 0.63
CA TYR A 162 -2.74 10.41 0.03
C TYR A 162 -3.55 11.36 -0.87
N LEU A 163 -4.47 10.88 -1.70
CA LEU A 163 -5.36 11.74 -2.49
C LEU A 163 -6.22 12.64 -1.60
N SER A 164 -6.71 12.13 -0.48
CA SER A 164 -7.47 12.94 0.48
C SER A 164 -6.59 14.00 1.14
N ALA A 165 -5.32 13.67 1.42
CA ALA A 165 -4.33 14.55 2.05
C ALA A 165 -3.91 15.75 1.18
N TYR A 166 -3.98 15.60 -0.15
CA TYR A 166 -3.78 16.69 -1.12
C TYR A 166 -5.05 17.53 -1.37
N GLY A 167 -6.20 17.08 -0.87
CA GLY A 167 -7.46 17.82 -0.91
C GLY A 167 -7.64 18.75 0.29
N SER A 168 -8.89 18.94 0.72
CA SER A 168 -9.23 19.73 1.92
C SER A 168 -9.02 18.99 3.24
N SER A 169 -8.68 17.69 3.19
CA SER A 169 -8.43 16.84 4.35
C SER A 169 -6.93 16.64 4.53
N SER A 170 -6.47 16.46 5.77
CA SER A 170 -5.09 16.03 6.04
C SER A 170 -5.03 14.51 6.17
N PHE A 171 -3.85 13.92 6.03
CA PHE A 171 -3.61 12.53 6.45
C PHE A 171 -3.90 12.41 7.96
N GLN A 172 -4.74 11.46 8.37
CA GLN A 172 -5.19 11.34 9.77
C GLN A 172 -4.59 10.11 10.48
N ASP A 173 -4.58 10.15 11.81
CA ASP A 173 -4.22 8.99 12.65
C ASP A 173 -5.09 7.75 12.34
N THR A 174 -6.33 7.96 11.93
CA THR A 174 -7.24 6.89 11.52
C THR A 174 -6.80 6.23 10.23
N ASP A 175 -6.22 6.98 9.28
CA ASP A 175 -5.65 6.45 8.04
C ASP A 175 -4.39 5.65 8.34
N LYS A 176 -3.48 6.19 9.17
CA LYS A 176 -2.29 5.49 9.68
C LYS A 176 -2.65 4.14 10.28
N LYS A 177 -3.59 4.13 11.23
CA LYS A 177 -4.04 2.90 11.90
C LYS A 177 -4.62 1.89 10.91
N ARG A 178 -5.55 2.33 10.04
CA ARG A 178 -6.19 1.46 9.04
C ARG A 178 -5.18 0.83 8.08
N LEU A 179 -4.19 1.59 7.65
CA LEU A 179 -3.14 1.09 6.77
C LEU A 179 -2.25 0.06 7.48
N LYS A 180 -1.81 0.33 8.71
CA LYS A 180 -1.05 -0.65 9.52
C LYS A 180 -1.84 -1.94 9.77
N ASP A 181 -3.13 -1.84 10.08
CA ASP A 181 -3.99 -3.01 10.28
C ASP A 181 -4.11 -3.86 9.00
N ARG A 182 -4.13 -3.23 7.82
CA ARG A 182 -4.17 -3.92 6.52
C ARG A 182 -2.84 -4.58 6.17
N LEU A 183 -1.71 -3.91 6.42
CA LEU A 183 -0.37 -4.52 6.32
C LEU A 183 -0.25 -5.75 7.20
N LYS A 184 -0.72 -5.66 8.45
CA LYS A 184 -0.74 -6.80 9.38
C LYS A 184 -1.62 -7.94 8.86
N THR A 185 -2.76 -7.63 8.26
CA THR A 185 -3.63 -8.63 7.62
C THR A 185 -2.88 -9.36 6.49
N LEU A 186 -2.20 -8.63 5.60
CA LEU A 186 -1.38 -9.25 4.53
C LEU A 186 -0.27 -10.13 5.10
N GLN A 187 0.44 -9.67 6.13
CA GLN A 187 1.47 -10.46 6.82
C GLN A 187 0.90 -11.76 7.42
N ASN A 188 -0.28 -11.68 8.05
CA ASN A 188 -0.94 -12.86 8.60
C ASN A 188 -1.33 -13.85 7.50
N ASP A 189 -1.74 -13.38 6.33
CA ASP A 189 -2.05 -14.25 5.20
C ASP A 189 -0.82 -14.93 4.62
N ASN A 190 0.32 -14.24 4.62
CA ASN A 190 1.59 -14.86 4.27
C ASN A 190 1.96 -15.98 5.24
N ALA A 191 1.79 -15.77 6.54
CA ALA A 191 2.04 -16.78 7.56
C ALA A 191 1.08 -17.98 7.43
N LYS A 192 -0.19 -17.75 7.06
CA LYS A 192 -1.14 -18.83 6.77
C LYS A 192 -0.66 -19.65 5.56
N PHE A 193 -0.20 -19.00 4.49
CA PHE A 193 0.33 -19.71 3.33
C PHE A 193 1.51 -20.61 3.70
N GLU A 194 2.45 -20.14 4.53
CA GLU A 194 3.60 -20.93 5.00
C GLU A 194 3.20 -22.19 5.78
N SER A 195 2.03 -22.16 6.42
CA SER A 195 1.51 -23.30 7.17
C SER A 195 0.82 -24.35 6.29
N LEU A 196 0.59 -24.05 5.00
CA LEU A 196 -0.07 -24.97 4.09
C LEU A 196 0.86 -26.11 3.69
N LYS A 197 0.29 -27.30 3.54
CA LYS A 197 1.02 -28.51 3.16
C LYS A 197 1.64 -28.41 1.76
N VAL A 198 1.07 -27.59 0.86
CA VAL A 198 1.59 -27.34 -0.49
C VAL A 198 3.00 -26.72 -0.49
N MET A 199 3.43 -26.14 0.63
CA MET A 199 4.81 -25.66 0.82
C MET A 199 5.88 -26.76 0.78
N ASN A 200 5.48 -28.04 0.79
CA ASN A 200 6.41 -29.15 0.56
C ASN A 200 6.68 -29.39 -0.93
N ASP A 201 5.94 -28.75 -1.85
CA ASP A 201 6.24 -28.79 -3.29
C ASP A 201 7.42 -27.86 -3.59
N GLU A 202 8.41 -28.36 -4.31
CA GLU A 202 9.65 -27.60 -4.57
C GLU A 202 9.41 -26.36 -5.43
N THR A 203 8.51 -26.44 -6.42
CA THR A 203 8.18 -25.34 -7.33
C THR A 203 7.37 -24.27 -6.60
N VAL A 204 6.33 -24.68 -5.87
CA VAL A 204 5.50 -23.76 -5.08
C VAL A 204 6.33 -23.06 -4.01
N ASN A 205 7.17 -23.81 -3.28
CA ASN A 205 8.04 -23.20 -2.27
C ASN A 205 9.01 -22.20 -2.90
N LYS A 206 9.60 -22.53 -4.06
CA LYS A 206 10.51 -21.60 -4.76
C LYS A 206 9.82 -20.30 -5.15
N GLU A 207 8.64 -20.37 -5.79
CA GLU A 207 7.87 -19.18 -6.16
C GLU A 207 7.41 -18.39 -4.92
N TYR A 208 7.03 -19.09 -3.84
CA TYR A 208 6.68 -18.44 -2.58
C TYR A 208 7.86 -17.70 -1.95
N GLN A 209 9.07 -18.26 -1.95
CA GLN A 209 10.25 -17.56 -1.43
C GLN A 209 10.57 -16.30 -2.24
N ALA A 210 10.38 -16.34 -3.58
CA ALA A 210 10.53 -15.17 -4.43
C ALA A 210 9.49 -14.09 -4.08
N TYR A 211 8.23 -14.47 -3.93
CA TYR A 211 7.15 -13.60 -3.45
C TYR A 211 7.44 -13.01 -2.06
N LYS A 212 7.87 -13.84 -1.10
CA LYS A 212 8.15 -13.43 0.28
C LYS A 212 9.26 -12.39 0.35
N LYS A 213 10.31 -12.55 -0.46
CA LYS A 213 11.40 -11.57 -0.59
C LYS A 213 10.86 -10.21 -1.06
N LYS A 214 10.05 -10.19 -2.13
CA LYS A 214 9.41 -8.95 -2.61
C LYS A 214 8.45 -8.34 -1.58
N THR A 215 7.72 -9.18 -0.84
CA THR A 215 6.78 -8.70 0.19
C THR A 215 7.48 -7.93 1.31
N ALA A 216 8.71 -8.30 1.67
CA ALA A 216 9.48 -7.51 2.63
C ALA A 216 9.78 -6.09 2.12
N THR A 217 10.15 -5.96 0.83
CA THR A 217 10.34 -4.65 0.17
C THR A 217 9.04 -3.85 0.16
N TYR A 218 7.93 -4.47 -0.23
CA TYR A 218 6.61 -3.84 -0.23
C TYR A 218 6.17 -3.35 1.15
N ILE A 219 6.27 -4.20 2.18
CA ILE A 219 5.89 -3.85 3.56
C ILE A 219 6.70 -2.65 4.03
N LYS A 220 8.01 -2.64 3.75
CA LYS A 220 8.89 -1.53 4.11
C LYS A 220 8.48 -0.24 3.39
N PHE A 221 8.31 -0.29 2.07
CA PHE A 221 7.90 0.85 1.27
C PHE A 221 6.59 1.47 1.79
N VAL A 222 5.55 0.64 2.00
CA VAL A 222 4.27 1.15 2.49
C VAL A 222 4.35 1.65 3.93
N ASP A 223 5.09 1.00 4.82
CA ASP A 223 5.26 1.49 6.21
C ASP A 223 5.99 2.84 6.24
N GLU A 224 7.05 3.02 5.44
CA GLU A 224 7.74 4.30 5.30
C GLU A 224 6.80 5.40 4.76
N MET A 225 5.95 5.07 3.79
CA MET A 225 4.92 5.99 3.30
C MET A 225 3.87 6.32 4.38
N ILE A 226 3.44 5.34 5.17
CA ILE A 226 2.49 5.58 6.27
C ILE A 226 3.09 6.52 7.32
N GLU A 227 4.35 6.28 7.71
CA GLU A 227 5.03 7.10 8.71
C GLU A 227 5.33 8.51 8.21
N SER A 228 5.43 8.71 6.89
CA SER A 228 5.67 10.02 6.28
C SER A 228 4.40 10.82 5.98
N GLY A 229 3.22 10.18 5.99
CA GLY A 229 1.98 10.79 5.51
C GLY A 229 1.56 12.05 6.28
N GLU A 230 1.73 12.03 7.61
CA GLU A 230 1.33 13.15 8.46
C GLU A 230 2.21 14.38 8.26
N SER A 231 3.54 14.23 8.25
CA SER A 231 4.45 15.36 8.07
C SER A 231 4.32 15.95 6.67
N LEU A 232 4.19 15.11 5.62
CA LEU A 232 3.94 15.55 4.26
C LEU A 232 2.65 16.37 4.15
N SER A 233 1.56 15.90 4.77
CA SER A 233 0.28 16.62 4.76
C SER A 233 0.36 17.96 5.50
N LYS A 234 1.03 18.00 6.66
CA LYS A 234 1.28 19.24 7.40
C LYS A 234 2.09 20.24 6.59
N ALA A 235 3.17 19.79 5.95
CA ALA A 235 4.01 20.63 5.10
C ALA A 235 3.24 21.17 3.90
N ALA A 236 2.49 20.32 3.19
CA ALA A 236 1.63 20.76 2.08
C ALA A 236 0.64 21.86 2.53
N LYS A 237 0.01 21.70 3.68
CA LYS A 237 -0.91 22.71 4.23
C LYS A 237 -0.18 24.00 4.62
N ALA A 238 0.91 23.91 5.38
CA ALA A 238 1.65 25.07 5.87
C ALA A 238 2.21 25.88 4.70
N CYS A 239 2.84 25.21 3.73
CA CYS A 239 3.49 25.84 2.59
C CYS A 239 2.51 26.34 1.51
N ASN A 240 1.27 25.83 1.45
CA ASN A 240 0.22 26.38 0.57
C ASN A 240 -0.61 27.51 1.23
N SER A 241 -0.43 27.80 2.52
CA SER A 241 -1.20 28.80 3.26
C SER A 241 -0.57 30.21 3.18
N SER A 242 -0.13 30.62 1.99
CA SER A 242 0.48 31.94 1.78
C SER A 242 -0.50 33.07 2.18
N PRO A 243 -0.06 34.08 2.94
CA PRO A 243 -0.94 35.14 3.40
C PRO A 243 -1.33 36.07 2.24
N SER A 244 -2.62 36.37 2.13
CA SER A 244 -3.14 37.41 1.21
C SER A 244 -2.98 38.80 1.82
N VAL A 245 -1.73 39.28 1.92
CA VAL A 245 -1.38 40.61 2.45
C VAL A 245 -0.66 41.44 1.39
N SER A 246 -0.99 42.74 1.31
CA SER A 246 -0.33 43.70 0.42
C SER A 246 1.08 44.01 0.91
N SER A 247 2.04 44.18 0.00
CA SER A 247 3.41 44.61 0.32
C SER A 247 3.50 46.01 0.95
N TYR A 248 2.44 46.80 0.82
CA TYR A 248 2.33 48.13 1.43
C TYR A 248 1.71 48.12 2.84
N ASP A 249 1.23 46.97 3.31
CA ASP A 249 0.68 46.81 4.66
C ASP A 249 1.83 46.65 5.66
N ASN A 250 1.79 47.37 6.78
CA ASN A 250 2.78 47.25 7.86
C ASN A 250 2.90 45.81 8.39
N SER A 251 1.84 45.00 8.24
CA SER A 251 1.84 43.60 8.65
C SER A 251 2.47 42.63 7.63
N PHE A 252 2.91 43.12 6.46
CA PHE A 252 3.45 42.28 5.39
C PHE A 252 4.58 41.36 5.86
N TYR A 253 5.67 41.95 6.38
CA TYR A 253 6.85 41.20 6.81
C TYR A 253 6.56 40.24 7.97
N THR A 254 5.74 40.67 8.94
CA THR A 254 5.34 39.81 10.05
C THR A 254 4.55 38.59 9.56
N LYS A 255 3.52 38.79 8.73
CA LYS A 255 2.68 37.69 8.24
C LYS A 255 3.44 36.74 7.31
N TYR A 256 4.29 37.27 6.44
CA TYR A 256 5.13 36.43 5.58
C TYR A 256 6.21 35.70 6.37
N GLY A 257 6.81 36.33 7.39
CA GLY A 257 7.75 35.68 8.31
C GLY A 257 7.11 34.55 9.10
N GLU A 258 5.89 34.73 9.60
CA GLU A 258 5.09 33.68 10.25
C GLU A 258 4.81 32.51 9.30
N TYR A 259 4.38 32.80 8.07
CA TYR A 259 4.14 31.80 7.03
C TYR A 259 5.39 30.98 6.70
N VAL A 260 6.52 31.65 6.44
CA VAL A 260 7.80 31.01 6.13
C VAL A 260 8.28 30.15 7.29
N SER A 261 8.20 30.66 8.52
CA SER A 261 8.58 29.91 9.72
C SER A 261 7.72 28.65 9.91
N ALA A 262 6.40 28.76 9.68
CA ALA A 262 5.49 27.63 9.79
C ALA A 262 5.75 26.57 8.70
N CYS A 263 5.97 27.00 7.45
CA CYS A 263 6.34 26.10 6.36
C CYS A 263 7.68 25.41 6.63
N LYS A 264 8.71 26.16 7.08
CA LYS A 264 10.02 25.61 7.44
C LYS A 264 9.93 24.55 8.54
N ALA A 265 9.22 24.85 9.63
CA ALA A 265 9.04 23.90 10.73
C ALA A 265 8.34 22.61 10.27
N ALA A 266 7.34 22.71 9.40
CA ALA A 266 6.68 21.54 8.84
C ALA A 266 7.61 20.73 7.91
N LEU A 267 8.47 21.38 7.14
CA LEU A 267 9.47 20.74 6.29
C LEU A 267 10.59 20.07 7.08
N ASP A 268 10.97 20.62 8.24
CA ASP A 268 11.89 19.97 9.18
C ASP A 268 11.33 18.65 9.75
N ASP A 269 10.02 18.51 9.80
CA ASP A 269 9.39 17.23 10.15
C ASP A 269 9.36 16.26 8.96
N VAL A 270 9.22 16.76 7.73
CA VAL A 270 9.36 15.95 6.51
C VAL A 270 10.79 15.44 6.36
N SER A 271 11.79 16.26 6.67
CA SER A 271 13.21 15.88 6.57
C SER A 271 13.63 14.78 7.55
N LYS A 272 12.77 14.43 8.51
CA LYS A 272 12.95 13.31 9.45
C LYS A 272 12.23 12.03 8.99
N SER A 273 11.63 12.05 7.79
CA SER A 273 10.96 10.89 7.23
C SER A 273 11.89 9.65 7.21
N PRO A 274 11.37 8.46 7.50
CA PRO A 274 12.14 7.22 7.36
C PRO A 274 12.46 6.90 5.89
N ASN A 275 11.71 7.46 4.94
CA ASN A 275 12.02 7.35 3.52
C ASN A 275 13.06 8.40 3.14
N LYS A 276 14.22 7.96 2.63
CA LYS A 276 15.36 8.83 2.30
C LYS A 276 15.01 9.91 1.26
N ASP A 277 14.16 9.59 0.28
CA ASP A 277 13.85 10.48 -0.83
C ASP A 277 12.85 11.55 -0.39
N ILE A 278 11.87 11.18 0.45
CA ILE A 278 10.98 12.13 1.13
C ILE A 278 11.77 13.02 2.09
N ALA A 279 12.70 12.45 2.86
CA ALA A 279 13.54 13.21 3.78
C ALA A 279 14.40 14.24 3.04
N GLN A 280 15.02 13.85 1.92
CA GLN A 280 15.79 14.75 1.06
C GLN A 280 14.90 15.85 0.47
N TYR A 281 13.69 15.52 0.00
CA TYR A 281 12.73 16.51 -0.48
C TYR A 281 12.38 17.55 0.60
N GLY A 282 12.11 17.09 1.83
CA GLY A 282 11.85 17.98 2.97
C GLY A 282 13.04 18.90 3.26
N LYS A 283 14.27 18.37 3.16
CA LYS A 283 15.50 19.15 3.34
C LYS A 283 15.69 20.19 2.24
N ASP A 284 15.60 19.80 0.97
CA ASP A 284 15.82 20.71 -0.17
C ASP A 284 14.84 21.88 -0.14
N LEU A 285 13.56 21.58 0.09
CA LEU A 285 12.53 22.61 0.17
C LEU A 285 12.66 23.42 1.47
N GLY A 286 13.05 22.78 2.58
CA GLY A 286 13.34 23.46 3.83
C GLY A 286 14.48 24.47 3.69
N ASP A 287 15.59 24.10 3.05
CA ASP A 287 16.74 24.97 2.79
C ASP A 287 16.36 26.17 1.90
N TYR A 288 15.47 25.96 0.92
CA TYR A 288 14.92 27.05 0.09
C TYR A 288 14.04 28.01 0.90
N VAL A 289 13.13 27.47 1.72
CA VAL A 289 12.22 28.27 2.56
C VAL A 289 13.00 29.05 3.63
N ASP A 290 14.08 28.48 4.17
CA ASP A 290 14.97 29.16 5.12
C ASP A 290 15.60 30.41 4.49
N LYS A 291 16.17 30.29 3.28
CA LYS A 291 16.73 31.42 2.52
C LYS A 291 15.68 32.49 2.20
N LEU A 292 14.45 32.10 1.87
CA LEU A 292 13.35 33.06 1.73
C LEU A 292 13.08 33.82 3.03
N GLY A 293 13.16 33.14 4.17
CA GLY A 293 13.01 33.75 5.49
C GLY A 293 14.11 34.77 5.80
N ASP A 294 15.35 34.44 5.46
CA ASP A 294 16.50 35.35 5.61
C ASP A 294 16.35 36.62 4.75
N ILE A 295 15.89 36.47 3.51
CA ILE A 295 15.60 37.60 2.61
C ILE A 295 14.49 38.48 3.18
N ILE A 296 13.36 37.89 3.61
CA ILE A 296 12.23 38.63 4.19
C ILE A 296 12.67 39.39 5.45
N SER A 297 13.44 38.75 6.32
CA SER A 297 13.98 39.36 7.54
C SER A 297 14.94 40.50 7.23
N SER A 298 15.80 40.34 6.23
CA SER A 298 16.73 41.36 5.79
C SER A 298 16.03 42.55 5.14
N MET A 299 14.98 42.31 4.34
CA MET A 299 14.14 43.37 3.77
C MET A 299 13.41 44.15 4.87
N GLN A 300 12.92 43.47 5.92
CA GLN A 300 12.29 44.14 7.06
C GLN A 300 13.28 45.04 7.81
N ALA A 301 14.53 44.62 7.97
CA ALA A 301 15.57 45.37 8.67
C ALA A 301 15.99 46.66 7.92
N ILE A 302 15.83 46.71 6.60
CA ILE A 302 16.07 47.92 5.79
C ILE A 302 15.03 49.02 6.08
N GLY A 303 13.83 48.64 6.53
CA GLY A 303 12.75 49.57 6.86
C GLY A 303 11.89 49.96 5.65
N ASP A 304 11.41 51.21 5.62
CA ASP A 304 10.50 51.67 4.58
C ASP A 304 11.23 51.83 3.23
N ILE A 305 11.01 50.86 2.36
CA ILE A 305 11.58 50.78 1.01
C ILE A 305 11.21 52.02 0.16
N SER A 306 10.06 52.65 0.41
CA SER A 306 9.61 53.83 -0.33
C SER A 306 10.43 55.09 -0.02
N SER A 307 11.17 55.07 1.08
CA SER A 307 12.04 56.16 1.52
C SER A 307 13.50 56.02 1.08
N LEU A 308 13.85 54.92 0.39
CA LEU A 308 15.23 54.63 -0.02
C LEU A 308 15.75 55.61 -1.07
N GLN A 309 16.88 56.25 -0.75
CA GLN A 309 17.55 57.17 -1.67
C GLN A 309 18.65 56.46 -2.47
N TYR A 310 18.66 56.67 -3.79
CA TYR A 310 19.69 56.15 -4.67
C TYR A 310 21.10 56.58 -4.21
N GLY A 311 22.06 55.65 -4.24
CA GLY A 311 23.45 55.89 -3.83
C GLY A 311 23.72 55.78 -2.33
N THR A 312 22.73 55.43 -1.52
CA THR A 312 22.92 55.11 -0.10
C THR A 312 23.27 53.65 0.13
N THR A 313 23.86 53.33 1.30
CA THR A 313 24.16 51.95 1.70
C THR A 313 22.88 51.10 1.76
N GLN A 314 21.78 51.63 2.29
CA GLN A 314 20.51 50.93 2.39
C GLN A 314 19.92 50.62 1.01
N TYR A 315 20.07 51.55 0.05
CA TYR A 315 19.68 51.28 -1.33
C TYR A 315 20.50 50.15 -1.95
N GLN A 316 21.82 50.11 -1.71
CA GLN A 316 22.66 49.02 -2.21
C GLN A 316 22.28 47.67 -1.57
N GLN A 317 22.07 47.63 -0.25
CA GLN A 317 21.62 46.42 0.45
C GLN A 317 20.28 45.90 -0.11
N PHE A 318 19.34 46.80 -0.39
CA PHE A 318 18.08 46.42 -1.03
C PHE A 318 18.29 45.84 -2.44
N ARG A 319 19.20 46.42 -3.23
CA ARG A 319 19.55 45.91 -4.56
C ARG A 319 20.19 44.53 -4.51
N ASP A 320 21.07 44.31 -3.54
CA ASP A 320 21.75 43.01 -3.36
C ASP A 320 20.74 41.93 -2.94
N LEU A 321 19.80 42.24 -2.03
CA LEU A 321 18.73 41.31 -1.63
C LEU A 321 17.77 40.99 -2.79
N LEU A 322 17.44 41.97 -3.63
CA LEU A 322 16.63 41.71 -4.82
C LEU A 322 17.37 40.79 -5.80
N ASP A 323 18.68 40.97 -5.98
CA ASP A 323 19.49 40.08 -6.81
C ASP A 323 19.54 38.67 -6.22
N GLU A 324 19.76 38.54 -4.90
CA GLU A 324 19.72 37.26 -4.19
C GLU A 324 18.38 36.55 -4.34
N PHE A 325 17.26 37.26 -4.18
CA PHE A 325 15.93 36.71 -4.39
C PHE A 325 15.69 36.24 -5.83
N ASN A 326 16.12 37.04 -6.82
CA ASN A 326 15.95 36.67 -8.23
C ASN A 326 16.84 35.48 -8.65
N ASN A 327 17.99 35.32 -8.00
CA ASN A 327 18.91 34.20 -8.22
C ASN A 327 18.59 32.98 -7.33
N LEU A 328 17.59 33.08 -6.45
CA LEU A 328 17.18 31.98 -5.60
C LEU A 328 16.40 30.94 -6.42
N GLU A 329 17.09 29.87 -6.80
CA GLU A 329 16.49 28.76 -7.54
C GLU A 329 15.55 27.95 -6.63
N ALA A 330 14.25 27.94 -6.97
CA ALA A 330 13.31 27.04 -6.33
C ALA A 330 13.63 25.58 -6.71
N PRO A 331 13.49 24.62 -5.78
CA PRO A 331 13.84 23.22 -5.99
C PRO A 331 12.78 22.48 -6.81
N TYR A 332 12.41 22.99 -7.99
CA TYR A 332 11.42 22.39 -8.88
C TYR A 332 11.81 20.96 -9.28
N SER A 333 13.11 20.71 -9.45
CA SER A 333 13.64 19.38 -9.75
C SER A 333 13.45 18.39 -8.60
N SER A 334 13.40 18.85 -7.34
CA SER A 334 13.21 17.97 -6.17
C SER A 334 11.83 17.33 -6.16
N VAL A 335 10.78 18.01 -6.67
CA VAL A 335 9.45 17.40 -6.84
C VAL A 335 9.47 16.28 -7.88
N SER A 336 10.05 16.53 -9.06
CA SER A 336 10.16 15.50 -10.11
C SER A 336 11.07 14.35 -9.68
N THR A 337 12.14 14.63 -8.95
CA THR A 337 13.08 13.62 -8.44
C THR A 337 12.41 12.74 -7.40
N LEU A 338 11.68 13.33 -6.45
CA LEU A 338 10.89 12.59 -5.48
C LEU A 338 9.82 11.73 -6.18
N SER A 339 9.09 12.31 -7.13
CA SER A 339 8.05 11.58 -7.86
C SER A 339 8.61 10.36 -8.58
N GLN A 340 9.76 10.50 -9.24
CA GLN A 340 10.42 9.38 -9.92
C GLN A 340 10.89 8.33 -8.91
N ALA A 341 11.55 8.74 -7.82
CA ALA A 341 12.05 7.81 -6.81
C ALA A 341 10.93 7.00 -6.15
N LEU A 342 9.78 7.64 -5.87
CA LEU A 342 8.61 6.96 -5.33
C LEU A 342 7.97 6.01 -6.35
N GLN A 343 7.95 6.38 -7.63
CA GLN A 343 7.49 5.48 -8.70
C GLN A 343 8.39 4.25 -8.81
N ASP A 344 9.71 4.44 -8.89
CA ASP A 344 10.69 3.36 -8.97
C ASP A 344 10.56 2.42 -7.75
N SER A 345 10.40 2.99 -6.56
CA SER A 345 10.18 2.23 -5.32
C SER A 345 8.87 1.43 -5.35
N ALA A 346 7.80 2.01 -5.91
CA ALA A 346 6.51 1.32 -6.05
C ALA A 346 6.58 0.17 -7.07
N GLU A 347 7.27 0.36 -8.19
CA GLU A 347 7.50 -0.66 -9.21
C GLU A 347 8.37 -1.81 -8.66
N GLU A 348 9.46 -1.50 -7.95
CA GLU A 348 10.29 -2.50 -7.28
C GLU A 348 9.51 -3.31 -6.24
N ALA A 349 8.62 -2.63 -5.52
CA ALA A 349 7.76 -3.20 -4.49
C ALA A 349 6.52 -3.94 -5.03
N ASP A 350 6.24 -3.91 -6.34
CA ASP A 350 5.01 -4.51 -6.88
C ASP A 350 5.01 -6.04 -6.72
N LEU A 351 3.98 -6.54 -6.04
CA LEU A 351 3.78 -7.96 -5.76
C LEU A 351 2.99 -8.68 -6.86
N SER A 352 2.40 -7.97 -7.82
CA SER A 352 1.46 -8.51 -8.81
C SER A 352 2.03 -9.71 -9.55
N ASP A 353 3.21 -9.56 -10.16
CA ASP A 353 3.85 -10.63 -10.92
C ASP A 353 4.22 -11.82 -10.02
N SER A 354 4.77 -11.57 -8.83
CA SER A 354 5.16 -12.65 -7.91
C SER A 354 3.96 -13.42 -7.34
N LEU A 355 2.83 -12.74 -7.09
CA LEU A 355 1.58 -13.37 -6.69
C LEU A 355 0.97 -14.18 -7.84
N ARG A 356 1.12 -13.71 -9.08
CA ARG A 356 0.69 -14.44 -10.27
C ARG A 356 1.54 -15.69 -10.49
N SER A 357 2.86 -15.58 -10.46
CA SER A 357 3.75 -16.74 -10.60
C SER A 357 3.51 -17.81 -9.54
N LEU A 358 3.27 -17.38 -8.29
CA LEU A 358 2.91 -18.30 -7.21
C LEU A 358 1.56 -19.00 -7.47
N TYR A 359 0.56 -18.26 -7.98
CA TYR A 359 -0.73 -18.84 -8.37
C TYR A 359 -0.57 -19.85 -9.51
N ASP A 360 0.17 -19.49 -10.57
CA ASP A 360 0.40 -20.35 -11.73
C ASP A 360 1.11 -21.65 -11.32
N ALA A 361 2.11 -21.59 -10.42
CA ALA A 361 2.78 -22.78 -9.88
C ALA A 361 1.84 -23.71 -9.09
N LEU A 362 0.83 -23.16 -8.42
CA LEU A 362 -0.17 -23.96 -7.71
C LEU A 362 -1.12 -24.66 -8.68
N THR A 363 -1.55 -23.98 -9.74
CA THR A 363 -2.41 -24.54 -10.77
C THR A 363 -1.70 -25.64 -11.57
N ASP A 364 -0.46 -25.40 -12.01
CA ASP A 364 0.36 -26.41 -12.69
C ASP A 364 0.58 -27.64 -11.80
N GLY A 365 0.84 -27.42 -10.50
CA GLY A 365 1.00 -28.49 -9.53
C GLY A 365 -0.29 -29.31 -9.34
N ALA A 366 -1.46 -28.67 -9.36
CA ALA A 366 -2.75 -29.36 -9.26
C ALA A 366 -3.01 -30.30 -10.46
N ASP A 367 -2.68 -29.85 -11.67
CA ASP A 367 -2.86 -30.62 -12.91
C ASP A 367 -1.97 -31.88 -12.97
N HIS A 368 -0.84 -31.86 -12.26
CA HIS A 368 0.10 -32.98 -12.19
C HIS A 368 -0.10 -33.90 -10.96
N ALA A 369 -1.03 -33.58 -10.05
CA ALA A 369 -1.24 -34.31 -8.80
C ALA A 369 -2.16 -35.56 -8.90
N HIS A 370 -2.38 -36.09 -10.12
CA HIS A 370 -3.30 -37.20 -10.40
C HIS A 370 -2.65 -38.59 -10.34
#